data_AF-A0A2I2FAX6-F1
#
_entry.id   AF-A0A2I2FAX6-F1
#
_cell.length_a   1.000
_cell.length_b   1.000
_cell.length_c   1.000
_cell.angle_alpha   90.00
_cell.angle_beta   90.00
_cell.angle_gamma   90.00
#
_symmetry.space_group_name_H-M   'P 1'
#
loop_
_entity.id
_entity.type
_entity.pdbx_description
1 polymer ?
#
loop_
_entity_poly.entity_id
_entity_poly.type
_entity_poly.pdbx_seq_one_letter_code
_entity_poly.pdbx_strand_id
1 'polypeptide(L)'
;MTTKEQDKYLPPLAPGPHGPISQGSAAISKPRKNSTACLPCKQAKRKCSGRPVPCKACRNTDAECVFDETLDLRRKVAARRTLGELGYYRGLLHSLLEMLRSSDNDKMHRVLDIIRQSATLNTIASAVDAPAIDIGDAGPDNPGSGGTLNMDDAIAQHERLCADSHSRITVEKLCDMPLLQVLARPWTTVTDDDHLISHLISLYFTWDHPVSQIMDQGIFLNHMASGDIQSECCNPLLVNSILALACAYSDFPEVFAIPGEMTSWGQHFFTEAERLWSAEEGQNSLANIQALAVMSFFLKLQGKDNLCWLTFRQAVQLARDRGLFHGPGSRHRNWRQMSNDALQASTATTWGLFAINTQLSMESSNVADLPLPRVRLYPTSHPDENILWTPYPRSNHMDYERKPSLLHYTMIGMADLSEINVQIQDLLFEKAYDLSVEELWGAAEALYTRLGMWTRGLPSVLSPDEPQIPQVSFLHIRCRHMTILLFDFMSNEMTLRRESHHPQFERAQSLQFQAAREIANFLRIHRESYSLRQIPRQFLDPTNSSAISLLTDLDVDKSKEAFVELCRFLVAFSKRYLPAKAMLKNIEAIAQRKIVSFPSDALAVMDHRELESSQWL
;
A
#
# COMPACT_ATOMS: atom_id res chain seq x y z
N MET A 1 43.77 23.55 -40.56
CA MET A 1 44.13 23.33 -39.15
C MET A 1 43.14 22.34 -38.58
N THR A 2 43.58 21.10 -38.43
CA THR A 2 42.77 19.91 -38.11
C THR A 2 42.98 19.53 -36.65
N THR A 3 41.92 19.44 -35.85
CA THR A 3 41.96 18.82 -34.51
C THR A 3 41.00 17.64 -34.49
N LYS A 4 41.58 16.44 -34.48
CA LYS A 4 40.94 15.13 -34.35
C LYS A 4 40.70 14.84 -32.87
N GLU A 5 39.46 14.52 -32.50
CA GLU A 5 39.14 13.76 -31.29
C GLU A 5 39.50 12.28 -31.52
N GLN A 6 40.13 11.65 -30.54
CA GLN A 6 40.48 10.23 -30.55
C GLN A 6 39.51 9.44 -29.68
N ASP A 7 38.55 8.78 -30.32
CA ASP A 7 37.80 7.66 -29.74
C ASP A 7 38.73 6.44 -29.62
N LYS A 8 38.94 5.94 -28.40
CA LYS A 8 39.63 4.66 -28.14
C LYS A 8 38.61 3.52 -28.10
N TYR A 9 38.31 2.94 -29.26
CA TYR A 9 37.72 1.60 -29.36
C TYR A 9 38.79 0.54 -29.07
N LEU A 10 38.53 -0.36 -28.11
CA LEU A 10 39.36 -1.55 -27.89
C LEU A 10 38.94 -2.67 -28.86
N PRO A 11 39.89 -3.40 -29.49
CA PRO A 11 39.59 -4.45 -30.47
C PRO A 11 39.15 -5.76 -29.80
N PRO A 12 38.33 -6.60 -30.49
CA PRO A 12 37.92 -7.90 -30.00
C PRO A 12 39.09 -8.90 -30.02
N LEU A 13 39.26 -9.65 -28.94
CA LEU A 13 40.27 -10.72 -28.81
C LEU A 13 39.86 -11.93 -29.66
N ALA A 14 40.77 -12.39 -30.52
CA ALA A 14 40.60 -13.58 -31.35
C ALA A 14 40.60 -14.89 -30.52
N PRO A 15 39.85 -15.93 -30.94
CA PRO A 15 39.88 -17.24 -30.29
C PRO A 15 41.23 -17.94 -30.52
N GLY A 16 41.86 -18.40 -29.42
CA GLY A 16 43.14 -19.10 -29.43
C GLY A 16 43.06 -20.53 -30.00
N PRO A 17 44.20 -21.10 -30.44
CA PRO A 17 44.24 -22.31 -31.27
C PRO A 17 43.87 -23.59 -30.49
N HIS A 18 43.12 -24.47 -31.15
CA HIS A 18 42.77 -25.80 -30.64
C HIS A 18 43.99 -26.73 -30.64
N GLY A 19 44.52 -27.03 -29.44
CA GLY A 19 45.49 -28.10 -29.20
C GLY A 19 44.80 -29.42 -28.78
N PRO A 20 45.45 -30.58 -29.02
CA PRO A 20 44.79 -31.88 -29.04
C PRO A 20 44.42 -32.40 -27.65
N ILE A 21 43.27 -33.08 -27.61
CA ILE A 21 42.73 -33.78 -26.44
C ILE A 21 43.61 -35.00 -26.15
N SER A 22 44.21 -35.06 -24.95
CA SER A 22 44.87 -36.25 -24.41
C SER A 22 44.25 -36.62 -23.07
N GLN A 23 43.80 -37.87 -22.97
CA GLN A 23 43.20 -38.50 -21.81
C GLN A 23 44.25 -38.83 -20.74
N GLY A 24 43.87 -38.66 -19.47
CA GLY A 24 44.32 -39.50 -18.34
C GLY A 24 45.65 -39.19 -17.65
N SER A 25 45.64 -38.34 -16.62
CA SER A 25 46.48 -38.54 -15.41
C SER A 25 45.90 -37.80 -14.19
N ALA A 26 45.67 -38.54 -13.12
CA ALA A 26 45.41 -38.17 -11.71
C ALA A 26 45.01 -36.70 -11.38
N ALA A 27 43.81 -36.55 -10.81
CA ALA A 27 43.28 -35.29 -10.30
C ALA A 27 44.17 -34.66 -9.21
N ILE A 28 44.96 -33.64 -9.59
CA ILE A 28 45.57 -32.72 -8.64
C ILE A 28 44.49 -31.73 -8.19
N SER A 29 44.05 -31.85 -6.94
CA SER A 29 43.09 -30.93 -6.31
C SER A 29 43.64 -29.49 -6.37
N LYS A 30 42.92 -28.59 -7.07
CA LYS A 30 43.21 -27.15 -7.03
C LYS A 30 43.19 -26.68 -5.56
N PRO A 31 44.19 -25.89 -5.09
CA PRO A 31 44.22 -25.43 -3.72
C PRO A 31 43.01 -24.51 -3.45
N ARG A 32 42.18 -24.89 -2.48
CA ARG A 32 41.06 -24.06 -1.99
C ARG A 32 41.61 -22.68 -1.57
N LYS A 33 41.12 -21.61 -2.20
CA LYS A 33 41.43 -20.24 -1.78
C LYS A 33 40.76 -19.99 -0.42
N ASN A 34 41.56 -20.00 0.64
CA ASN A 34 41.09 -19.75 1.99
C ASN A 34 40.85 -18.25 2.21
N SER A 35 39.68 -17.90 2.76
CA SER A 35 39.18 -16.51 2.85
C SER A 35 39.77 -15.69 3.99
N THR A 36 40.39 -16.34 4.98
CA THR A 36 40.86 -15.70 6.21
C THR A 36 42.19 -16.34 6.62
N ALA A 37 43.17 -15.52 7.05
CA ALA A 37 44.44 -15.98 7.60
C ALA A 37 44.31 -16.23 9.12
N CYS A 38 45.03 -17.21 9.66
CA CYS A 38 45.08 -17.45 11.12
C CYS A 38 45.72 -16.26 11.86
N LEU A 39 45.41 -16.11 13.16
CA LEU A 39 45.87 -15.01 14.00
C LEU A 39 47.40 -14.82 13.98
N PRO A 40 48.24 -15.87 14.12
CA PRO A 40 49.70 -15.69 14.07
C PRO A 40 50.21 -15.23 12.69
N CYS A 41 49.60 -15.72 11.59
CA CYS A 41 50.00 -15.28 10.26
C CYS A 41 49.54 -13.85 9.95
N LYS A 42 48.40 -13.44 10.52
CA LYS A 42 47.88 -12.08 10.44
C LYS A 42 48.77 -11.10 11.21
N GLN A 43 49.15 -11.45 12.44
CA GLN A 43 50.07 -10.66 13.27
C GLN A 43 51.47 -10.56 12.66
N ALA A 44 52.00 -11.67 12.14
CA ALA A 44 53.31 -11.70 11.49
C ALA A 44 53.32 -11.20 10.03
N LYS A 45 52.19 -10.69 9.50
CA LYS A 45 52.01 -10.21 8.11
C LYS A 45 52.56 -11.16 7.04
N ARG A 46 52.38 -12.47 7.23
CA ARG A 46 52.90 -13.53 6.34
C ARG A 46 51.77 -14.31 5.66
N LYS A 47 52.09 -14.93 4.52
CA LYS A 47 51.11 -15.67 3.71
C LYS A 47 50.62 -16.93 4.44
N CYS A 48 49.35 -16.93 4.84
CA CYS A 48 48.70 -18.09 5.45
C CYS A 48 48.22 -19.06 4.36
N SER A 49 48.51 -20.35 4.51
CA SER A 49 47.94 -21.39 3.61
C SER A 49 46.47 -21.70 3.92
N GLY A 50 45.94 -21.18 5.02
CA GLY A 50 44.62 -21.50 5.57
C GLY A 50 44.48 -22.94 6.04
N ARG A 51 43.24 -23.42 6.24
CA ARG A 51 42.91 -24.77 6.73
C ARG A 51 43.37 -25.87 5.75
N PRO A 52 43.73 -27.08 6.23
CA PRO A 52 43.60 -27.59 7.60
C PRO A 52 44.66 -27.06 8.58
N VAL A 53 44.33 -27.05 9.88
CA VAL A 53 45.19 -26.60 10.98
C VAL A 53 46.23 -27.70 11.31
N PRO A 54 47.51 -27.36 11.57
CA PRO A 54 48.13 -26.04 11.44
C PRO A 54 48.47 -25.72 9.97
N CYS A 55 48.27 -24.45 9.60
CA CYS A 55 48.65 -23.93 8.27
C CYS A 55 50.17 -24.08 8.05
N LYS A 56 50.62 -24.16 6.79
CA LYS A 56 52.04 -24.40 6.44
C LYS A 56 53.00 -23.41 7.11
N ALA A 57 52.62 -22.14 7.18
CA ALA A 57 53.44 -21.10 7.82
C ALA A 57 53.52 -21.26 9.35
N CYS A 58 52.44 -21.70 10.00
CA CYS A 58 52.44 -21.97 11.45
C CYS A 58 53.17 -23.28 11.79
N ARG A 59 53.08 -24.30 10.93
CA ARG A 59 53.82 -25.55 11.07
C ARG A 59 55.33 -25.35 11.03
N ASN A 60 55.80 -24.48 10.14
CA ASN A 60 57.24 -24.21 10.00
C ASN A 60 57.81 -23.36 11.15
N THR A 61 56.96 -22.64 11.88
CA THR A 61 57.39 -21.79 13.01
C THR A 61 56.97 -22.36 14.36
N ASP A 62 56.49 -23.60 14.38
CA ASP A 62 55.93 -24.29 15.56
C ASP A 62 54.97 -23.42 16.40
N ALA A 63 54.12 -22.65 15.70
CA ALA A 63 53.21 -21.70 16.32
C ALA A 63 51.77 -22.25 16.35
N GLU A 64 51.08 -22.04 17.46
CA GLU A 64 49.68 -22.45 17.63
C GLU A 64 48.77 -21.75 16.61
N CYS A 65 48.16 -22.52 15.72
CA CYS A 65 47.48 -21.99 14.54
C CYS A 65 45.99 -21.78 14.80
N VAL A 66 45.65 -20.64 15.40
CA VAL A 66 44.27 -20.28 15.74
C VAL A 66 43.60 -19.47 14.62
N PHE A 67 42.43 -19.91 14.15
CA PHE A 67 41.55 -19.12 13.29
C PHE A 67 40.39 -18.61 14.13
N ASP A 68 40.29 -17.29 14.28
CA ASP A 68 39.16 -16.66 14.96
C ASP A 68 38.00 -16.47 13.98
N GLU A 69 36.94 -17.26 14.17
CA GLU A 69 35.74 -17.25 13.34
C GLU A 69 34.82 -16.04 13.64
N THR A 70 35.04 -15.32 14.73
CA THR A 70 34.25 -14.12 15.08
C THR A 70 34.64 -12.92 14.22
N LEU A 71 35.86 -12.91 13.68
CA LEU A 71 36.41 -11.83 12.85
C LEU A 71 36.14 -11.98 11.34
N ASP A 72 35.45 -13.04 10.90
CA ASP A 72 35.07 -13.22 9.49
C ASP A 72 33.82 -12.39 9.16
N LEU A 73 34.04 -11.16 8.68
CA LEU A 73 33.01 -10.18 8.30
C LEU A 73 32.32 -10.50 6.96
N ARG A 74 32.36 -11.74 6.47
CA ARG A 74 31.62 -12.11 5.25
C ARG A 74 30.11 -12.10 5.50
N ARG A 75 29.40 -11.29 4.70
CA ARG A 75 27.94 -11.06 4.71
C ARG A 75 27.09 -12.30 4.98
N LYS A 76 27.46 -13.48 4.45
CA LYS A 76 26.69 -14.73 4.61
C LYS A 76 26.76 -15.37 6.00
N VAL A 77 27.90 -15.25 6.70
CA VAL A 77 28.08 -15.83 8.05
C VAL A 77 27.54 -14.87 9.10
N ALA A 78 27.81 -13.57 8.94
CA ALA A 78 27.19 -12.53 9.76
C ALA A 78 25.65 -12.58 9.67
N ALA A 79 25.08 -12.67 8.45
CA ALA A 79 23.63 -12.79 8.28
C ALA A 79 23.05 -14.07 8.90
N ARG A 80 23.75 -15.21 8.84
CA ARG A 80 23.31 -16.45 9.50
C ARG A 80 23.35 -16.35 11.03
N ARG A 81 24.34 -15.64 11.59
CA ARG A 81 24.40 -15.36 13.04
C ARG A 81 23.26 -14.44 13.46
N THR A 82 23.04 -13.34 12.75
CA THR A 82 21.91 -12.44 13.01
C THR A 82 20.57 -13.17 12.87
N LEU A 83 20.41 -14.07 11.88
CA LEU A 83 19.21 -14.89 11.74
C LEU A 83 19.01 -15.84 12.94
N GLY A 84 20.10 -16.45 13.44
CA GLY A 84 20.08 -17.29 14.64
C GLY A 84 19.73 -16.50 15.90
N GLU A 85 20.31 -15.32 16.07
CA GLU A 85 20.02 -14.39 17.18
C GLU A 85 18.56 -13.93 17.14
N LEU A 86 18.05 -13.51 15.98
CA LEU A 86 16.65 -13.15 15.81
C LEU A 86 15.72 -14.35 16.06
N GLY A 87 16.12 -15.55 15.64
CA GLY A 87 15.40 -16.79 15.94
C GLY A 87 15.33 -17.07 17.45
N TYR A 88 16.44 -16.87 18.17
CA TYR A 88 16.50 -16.99 19.62
C TYR A 88 15.60 -15.97 20.32
N TYR A 89 15.70 -14.68 19.98
CA TYR A 89 14.86 -13.64 20.58
C TYR A 89 13.38 -13.88 20.31
N ARG A 90 13.02 -14.33 19.11
CA ARG A 90 11.63 -14.70 18.77
C ARG A 90 11.15 -15.90 19.60
N GLY A 91 11.98 -16.92 19.78
CA GLY A 91 11.65 -18.09 20.60
C GLY A 91 11.49 -17.74 22.09
N LEU A 92 12.36 -16.89 22.62
CA LEU A 92 12.27 -16.39 24.00
C LEU A 92 11.00 -15.56 24.22
N LEU A 93 10.69 -14.64 23.31
CA LEU A 93 9.46 -13.84 23.37
C LEU A 93 8.22 -14.73 23.35
N HIS A 94 8.21 -15.76 22.48
CA HIS A 94 7.11 -16.72 22.40
C HIS A 94 6.95 -17.53 23.69
N SER A 95 8.05 -17.98 24.28
CA SER A 95 8.03 -18.72 25.56
C SER A 95 7.48 -17.84 26.68
N LEU A 96 7.86 -16.56 26.70
CA LEU A 96 7.38 -15.58 27.68
C LEU A 96 5.88 -15.31 27.55
N LEU A 97 5.37 -15.20 26.32
CA LEU A 97 3.94 -15.06 26.05
C LEU A 97 3.14 -16.32 26.43
N GLU A 98 3.64 -17.51 26.14
CA GLU A 98 3.05 -18.78 26.58
C GLU A 98 2.93 -18.84 28.11
N MET A 99 3.98 -18.45 28.82
CA MET A 99 3.99 -18.49 30.29
C MET A 99 3.01 -17.48 30.90
N LEU A 100 2.88 -16.28 30.31
CA LEU A 100 1.85 -15.29 30.69
C LEU A 100 0.42 -15.77 30.40
N ARG A 101 0.23 -16.68 29.45
CA ARG A 101 -1.07 -17.28 29.13
C ARG A 101 -1.40 -18.51 29.98
N SER A 102 -0.39 -19.13 30.60
CA SER A 102 -0.57 -20.31 31.43
C SER A 102 -1.32 -19.97 32.72
N SER A 103 -2.14 -20.90 33.23
CA SER A 103 -2.92 -20.75 34.47
C SER A 103 -2.10 -20.89 35.76
N ASP A 104 -0.76 -20.96 35.65
CA ASP A 104 0.16 -21.08 36.78
C ASP A 104 0.62 -19.69 37.26
N ASN A 105 -0.20 -19.09 38.12
CA ASN A 105 0.03 -17.75 38.68
C ASN A 105 1.36 -17.65 39.46
N ASP A 106 1.82 -18.73 40.09
CA ASP A 106 3.05 -18.72 40.90
C ASP A 106 4.30 -18.59 40.02
N LYS A 107 4.33 -19.25 38.87
CA LYS A 107 5.40 -19.07 37.88
C LYS A 107 5.37 -17.68 37.24
N MET A 108 4.17 -17.19 36.93
CA MET A 108 3.98 -15.84 36.40
C MET A 108 4.55 -14.76 37.34
N HIS A 109 4.20 -14.81 38.63
CA HIS A 109 4.68 -13.86 39.62
C HIS A 109 6.20 -13.90 39.77
N ARG A 110 6.82 -15.10 39.75
CA ARG A 110 8.29 -15.24 39.80
C ARG A 110 8.98 -14.60 38.61
N VAL A 111 8.49 -14.81 37.39
CA VAL A 111 9.08 -14.21 36.18
C VAL A 111 8.92 -12.70 36.17
N LEU A 112 7.76 -12.19 36.61
CA LEU A 112 7.53 -10.74 36.76
C LEU A 112 8.50 -10.11 37.77
N ASP A 113 8.75 -10.79 38.90
CA ASP A 113 9.71 -10.33 39.90
C ASP A 113 11.15 -10.32 39.35
N ILE A 114 11.53 -11.35 38.59
CA ILE A 114 12.84 -11.42 37.90
C ILE A 114 13.00 -10.27 36.90
N ILE A 115 11.96 -9.97 36.11
CA ILE A 115 11.98 -8.85 35.15
C ILE A 115 12.08 -7.51 35.87
N ARG A 116 11.30 -7.31 36.94
CA ARG A 116 11.32 -6.07 37.75
C ARG A 116 12.64 -5.83 38.47
N GLN A 117 13.41 -6.89 38.72
CA GLN A 117 14.76 -6.83 39.30
C GLN A 117 15.86 -6.55 38.26
N SER A 118 15.52 -6.20 37.02
CA SER A 118 16.47 -5.90 35.93
C SER A 118 17.39 -7.09 35.58
N ALA A 119 16.85 -8.31 35.60
CA ALA A 119 17.63 -9.51 35.29
C ALA A 119 18.06 -9.56 33.82
N THR A 120 19.19 -10.25 33.56
CA THR A 120 19.68 -10.47 32.19
C THR A 120 18.75 -11.37 31.37
N LEU A 121 18.80 -11.26 30.04
CA LEU A 121 17.95 -12.06 29.14
C LEU A 121 18.12 -13.58 29.32
N ASN A 122 19.30 -14.05 29.71
CA ASN A 122 19.57 -15.46 29.98
C ASN A 122 18.89 -15.95 31.27
N THR A 123 18.83 -15.11 32.31
CA THR A 123 18.09 -15.39 33.54
C THR A 123 16.58 -15.42 33.30
N ILE A 124 16.08 -14.56 32.41
CA ILE A 124 14.68 -14.59 31.98
C ILE A 124 14.43 -15.88 31.20
N ALA A 125 15.24 -16.21 30.19
CA ALA A 125 15.12 -17.42 29.38
C ALA A 125 15.11 -18.71 30.19
N SER A 126 15.96 -18.79 31.22
CA SER A 126 16.01 -19.94 32.14
C SER A 126 14.77 -20.05 33.02
N ALA A 127 14.14 -18.91 33.36
CA ALA A 127 12.92 -18.90 34.17
C ALA A 127 11.67 -19.27 33.35
N VAL A 128 11.74 -19.23 32.01
CA VAL A 128 10.65 -19.61 31.11
C VAL A 128 10.85 -20.98 30.45
N ASP A 129 11.81 -21.78 30.92
CA ASP A 129 12.18 -23.09 30.36
C ASP A 129 12.43 -23.07 28.84
N ALA A 130 12.96 -21.95 28.30
CA ALA A 130 13.27 -21.84 26.88
C ALA A 130 14.48 -22.72 26.49
N PRO A 131 14.46 -23.41 25.33
CA PRO A 131 15.57 -24.27 24.92
C PRO A 131 16.87 -23.47 24.75
N ALA A 132 17.89 -23.84 25.52
CA ALA A 132 19.23 -23.31 25.38
C ALA A 132 19.87 -23.85 24.09
N ILE A 133 20.25 -22.97 23.17
CA ILE A 133 21.20 -23.31 22.11
C ILE A 133 22.57 -22.85 22.60
N ASP A 134 23.45 -23.82 22.84
CA ASP A 134 24.87 -23.57 23.09
C ASP A 134 25.45 -22.89 21.85
N ILE A 135 25.81 -21.61 21.98
CA ILE A 135 26.49 -20.86 20.91
C ILE A 135 27.96 -21.28 20.97
N GLY A 136 28.22 -22.53 20.60
CA GLY A 136 29.52 -23.15 20.69
C GLY A 136 29.50 -24.52 20.04
N ASP A 137 30.19 -24.63 18.91
CA ASP A 137 30.65 -25.88 18.31
C ASP A 137 29.63 -26.73 17.53
N ALA A 138 29.33 -26.28 16.30
CA ALA A 138 28.84 -27.17 15.24
C ALA A 138 30.03 -27.58 14.33
N GLY A 139 30.84 -28.53 14.82
CA GLY A 139 31.78 -29.27 13.98
C GLY A 139 31.03 -30.22 13.02
N PRO A 140 31.48 -30.38 11.77
CA PRO A 140 30.87 -31.33 10.85
C PRO A 140 31.41 -32.72 11.18
N ASP A 141 30.58 -33.58 11.76
CA ASP A 141 30.57 -35.05 11.55
C ASP A 141 29.83 -35.75 12.71
N ASN A 142 28.51 -35.92 12.59
CA ASN A 142 27.85 -37.15 13.07
C ASN A 142 26.44 -37.33 12.46
N PRO A 143 26.20 -38.37 11.65
CA PRO A 143 24.86 -38.72 11.19
C PRO A 143 24.24 -39.79 12.11
N GLY A 144 23.12 -39.48 12.77
CA GLY A 144 22.28 -40.52 13.35
C GLY A 144 21.51 -40.12 14.62
N SER A 145 20.28 -39.65 14.44
CA SER A 145 19.10 -40.14 15.16
C SER A 145 17.85 -39.46 14.59
N GLY A 146 17.39 -39.94 13.44
CA GLY A 146 16.11 -39.56 12.88
C GLY A 146 15.02 -40.41 13.51
N GLY A 147 14.36 -39.88 14.54
CA GLY A 147 13.07 -40.41 14.97
C GLY A 147 12.03 -40.13 13.88
N THR A 148 11.49 -41.19 13.27
CA THR A 148 10.36 -41.13 12.35
C THR A 148 9.15 -40.57 13.09
N LEU A 149 8.85 -39.27 12.91
CA LEU A 149 7.57 -38.69 13.28
C LEU A 149 6.55 -39.12 12.22
N ASN A 150 5.46 -39.75 12.66
CA ASN A 150 4.36 -40.17 11.79
C ASN A 150 3.77 -38.97 11.05
N MET A 151 3.53 -39.13 9.75
CA MET A 151 2.95 -38.11 8.86
C MET A 151 1.60 -37.59 9.39
N ASP A 152 0.83 -38.44 10.07
CA ASP A 152 -0.47 -38.10 10.64
C ASP A 152 -0.36 -37.18 11.88
N ASP A 153 0.72 -37.31 12.68
CA ASP A 153 1.00 -36.40 13.79
C ASP A 153 1.50 -35.04 13.28
N ALA A 154 2.24 -35.01 12.17
CA ALA A 154 2.69 -33.77 11.54
C ALA A 154 1.52 -32.97 10.95
N ILE A 155 0.51 -33.64 10.38
CA ILE A 155 -0.72 -33.02 9.85
C ILE A 155 -1.58 -32.51 11.02
N ALA A 156 -1.79 -33.31 12.06
CA ALA A 156 -2.53 -32.87 13.26
C ALA A 156 -1.81 -31.75 14.04
N GLN A 157 -0.48 -31.70 14.00
CA GLN A 157 0.30 -30.59 14.55
C GLN A 157 0.19 -29.34 13.68
N HIS A 158 0.18 -29.49 12.35
CA HIS A 158 0.01 -28.37 11.41
C HIS A 158 -1.39 -27.76 11.49
N GLU A 159 -2.44 -28.58 11.58
CA GLU A 159 -3.83 -28.12 11.80
C GLU A 159 -4.00 -27.43 13.16
N ARG A 160 -3.35 -27.95 14.22
CA ARG A 160 -3.32 -27.29 15.54
C ARG A 160 -2.53 -25.98 15.52
N LEU A 161 -1.43 -25.89 14.78
CA LEU A 161 -0.62 -24.67 14.62
C LEU A 161 -1.33 -23.60 13.77
N CYS A 162 -2.11 -23.99 12.76
CA CYS A 162 -2.94 -23.09 11.97
C CYS A 162 -4.13 -22.57 12.79
N ALA A 163 -4.81 -23.43 13.56
CA ALA A 163 -5.88 -22.99 14.46
C ALA A 163 -5.36 -22.05 15.57
N ASP A 164 -4.15 -22.27 16.06
CA ASP A 164 -3.51 -21.47 17.12
C ASP A 164 -2.89 -20.15 16.61
N SER A 165 -2.61 -20.03 15.31
CA SER A 165 -2.13 -18.78 14.70
C SER A 165 -3.14 -17.62 14.83
N HIS A 166 -4.44 -17.93 14.96
CA HIS A 166 -5.51 -16.93 15.05
C HIS A 166 -5.72 -16.40 16.48
N SER A 167 -5.14 -17.04 17.50
CA SER A 167 -5.13 -16.56 18.90
C SER A 167 -3.81 -15.89 19.29
N ARG A 168 -2.81 -15.88 18.40
CA ARG A 168 -1.48 -15.34 18.69
C ARG A 168 -1.45 -13.85 18.33
N ILE A 169 -1.43 -13.00 19.36
CA ILE A 169 -1.01 -11.59 19.25
C ILE A 169 0.31 -11.55 18.47
N THR A 170 0.30 -10.93 17.29
CA THR A 170 1.51 -10.76 16.46
C THR A 170 2.42 -9.69 17.06
N VAL A 171 3.72 -9.74 16.77
CA VAL A 171 4.66 -8.70 17.25
C VAL A 171 4.26 -7.34 16.69
N GLU A 172 3.77 -7.31 15.46
CA GLU A 172 3.19 -6.13 14.81
C GLU A 172 2.04 -5.55 15.64
N LYS A 173 1.11 -6.39 16.11
CA LYS A 173 -0.02 -5.96 16.97
C LYS A 173 0.43 -5.35 18.31
N LEU A 174 1.59 -5.76 18.84
CA LEU A 174 2.17 -5.19 20.08
C LEU A 174 2.91 -3.87 19.83
N CYS A 175 3.48 -3.68 18.65
CA CYS A 175 4.30 -2.51 18.31
C CYS A 175 3.47 -1.35 17.70
N ASP A 176 2.33 -1.65 17.09
CA ASP A 176 1.52 -0.68 16.35
C ASP A 176 0.55 0.10 17.23
N MET A 177 1.08 1.02 18.05
CA MET A 177 0.26 1.92 18.87
C MET A 177 -0.65 2.81 18.00
N PRO A 178 -1.99 2.69 18.10
CA PRO A 178 -2.92 3.49 17.29
C PRO A 178 -2.74 5.00 17.49
N LEU A 179 -2.77 5.75 16.39
CA LEU A 179 -2.65 7.21 16.41
C LEU A 179 -3.85 7.90 17.06
N LEU A 180 -5.03 7.29 16.91
CA LEU A 180 -6.31 7.77 17.41
C LEU A 180 -6.85 6.74 18.40
N GLN A 181 -7.16 7.19 19.61
CA GLN A 181 -7.68 6.34 20.69
C GLN A 181 -9.19 6.56 20.81
N VAL A 182 -9.97 5.50 20.60
CA VAL A 182 -11.43 5.52 20.64
C VAL A 182 -11.96 4.22 21.27
N LEU A 183 -13.21 4.24 21.71
CA LEU A 183 -13.87 3.07 22.31
C LEU A 183 -14.66 2.29 21.26
N ALA A 184 -14.80 0.98 21.45
CA ALA A 184 -15.64 0.11 20.64
C ALA A 184 -17.13 0.33 20.93
N ARG A 185 -17.49 0.36 22.21
CA ARG A 185 -18.84 0.72 22.65
C ARG A 185 -18.99 2.25 22.76
N PRO A 186 -20.18 2.81 22.43
CA PRO A 186 -21.42 2.13 22.03
C PRO A 186 -21.55 1.90 20.50
N TRP A 187 -20.46 2.02 19.74
CA TRP A 187 -20.51 2.19 18.29
C TRP A 187 -20.68 0.90 17.49
N THR A 188 -20.20 -0.22 18.00
CA THR A 188 -20.33 -1.52 17.32
C THR A 188 -20.71 -2.63 18.30
N THR A 189 -21.42 -3.62 17.79
CA THR A 189 -21.75 -4.87 18.49
C THR A 189 -20.87 -6.03 18.05
N VAL A 190 -20.00 -5.82 17.05
CA VAL A 190 -19.13 -6.85 16.47
C VAL A 190 -18.02 -7.27 17.43
N THR A 191 -17.47 -6.32 18.19
CA THR A 191 -16.35 -6.56 19.10
C THR A 191 -16.36 -5.54 20.24
N ASP A 192 -15.79 -5.94 21.38
CA ASP A 192 -15.55 -5.08 22.55
C ASP A 192 -14.06 -4.67 22.66
N ASP A 193 -13.24 -4.96 21.64
CA ASP A 193 -11.80 -4.64 21.61
C ASP A 193 -11.55 -3.19 21.17
N ASP A 194 -11.41 -2.28 22.14
CA ASP A 194 -11.07 -0.86 21.92
C ASP A 194 -9.77 -0.66 21.13
N HIS A 195 -8.79 -1.56 21.27
CA HIS A 195 -7.52 -1.46 20.56
C HIS A 195 -7.71 -1.76 19.07
N LEU A 196 -8.49 -2.78 18.73
CA LEU A 196 -8.83 -3.08 17.33
C LEU A 196 -9.58 -1.90 16.68
N ILE A 197 -10.56 -1.33 17.38
CA ILE A 197 -11.31 -0.18 16.85
C ILE A 197 -10.40 1.05 16.68
N SER A 198 -9.56 1.34 17.67
CA SER A 198 -8.55 2.41 17.58
C SER A 198 -7.58 2.21 16.41
N HIS A 199 -7.11 0.98 16.19
CA HIS A 199 -6.27 0.61 15.07
C HIS A 199 -6.96 0.87 13.72
N LEU A 200 -8.19 0.39 13.55
CA LEU A 200 -8.96 0.55 12.30
C LEU A 200 -9.30 2.01 12.02
N ILE A 201 -9.73 2.78 13.02
CA ILE A 201 -9.98 4.22 12.87
C ILE A 201 -8.69 4.96 12.51
N SER A 202 -7.56 4.60 13.12
CA SER A 202 -6.25 5.17 12.76
C SER A 202 -5.87 4.86 11.31
N LEU A 203 -6.09 3.63 10.83
CA LEU A 203 -5.83 3.24 9.43
C LEU A 203 -6.69 4.04 8.45
N TYR A 204 -7.99 4.17 8.70
CA TYR A 204 -8.91 4.91 7.83
C TYR A 204 -8.49 6.38 7.69
N PHE A 205 -8.22 7.06 8.81
CA PHE A 205 -7.81 8.47 8.81
C PHE A 205 -6.38 8.69 8.31
N THR A 206 -5.57 7.63 8.21
CA THR A 206 -4.22 7.73 7.64
C THR A 206 -4.21 7.56 6.12
N TRP A 207 -4.97 6.60 5.57
CA TRP A 207 -4.82 6.20 4.16
C TRP A 207 -6.04 6.46 3.27
N ASP A 208 -7.27 6.42 3.79
CA ASP A 208 -8.47 6.51 2.93
C ASP A 208 -9.14 7.89 3.00
N HIS A 209 -9.34 8.39 4.23
CA HIS A 209 -10.00 9.67 4.46
C HIS A 209 -9.27 10.86 3.82
N PRO A 210 -7.93 11.02 3.92
CA PRO A 210 -7.25 12.19 3.38
C PRO A 210 -7.43 12.38 1.88
N VAL A 211 -7.75 11.28 1.17
CA VAL A 211 -7.90 11.23 -0.28
C VAL A 211 -9.38 11.34 -0.73
N SER A 212 -10.34 10.97 0.13
CA SER A 212 -11.78 10.97 -0.19
C SER A 212 -12.58 12.11 0.45
N GLN A 213 -12.21 12.49 1.68
CA GLN A 213 -12.76 13.57 2.50
C GLN A 213 -14.28 13.78 2.43
N ILE A 214 -15.06 12.69 2.50
CA ILE A 214 -16.54 12.72 2.57
C ILE A 214 -17.09 13.26 3.90
N MET A 215 -16.21 13.53 4.88
CA MET A 215 -16.54 14.01 6.22
C MET A 215 -15.36 14.81 6.78
N ASP A 216 -15.64 15.62 7.80
CA ASP A 216 -14.60 16.31 8.57
C ASP A 216 -14.05 15.38 9.66
N GLN A 217 -12.73 15.19 9.68
CA GLN A 217 -12.06 14.28 10.61
C GLN A 217 -12.21 14.74 12.07
N GLY A 218 -11.97 16.02 12.35
CA GLY A 218 -12.00 16.55 13.72
C GLY A 218 -13.40 16.47 14.31
N ILE A 219 -14.41 16.87 13.53
CA ILE A 219 -15.81 16.81 13.94
C ILE A 219 -16.25 15.37 14.17
N PHE A 220 -15.95 14.45 13.23
CA PHE A 220 -16.29 13.04 13.41
C PHE A 220 -15.69 12.47 14.71
N LEU A 221 -14.39 12.70 14.96
CA LEU A 221 -13.70 12.16 16.13
C LEU A 221 -14.23 12.77 17.43
N ASN A 222 -14.54 14.06 17.47
CA ASN A 222 -15.13 14.71 18.64
C ASN A 222 -16.50 14.13 18.98
N HIS A 223 -17.33 13.88 17.95
CA HIS A 223 -18.63 13.27 18.12
C HIS A 223 -18.56 11.77 18.45
N MET A 224 -17.55 11.04 17.95
CA MET A 224 -17.29 9.66 18.36
C MET A 224 -16.81 9.58 19.82
N ALA A 225 -16.05 10.56 20.29
CA ALA A 225 -15.58 10.62 21.67
C ALA A 225 -16.69 10.97 22.67
N SER A 226 -17.76 11.66 22.24
CA SER A 226 -18.87 12.00 23.13
C SER A 226 -19.75 10.81 23.51
N GLY A 227 -19.72 9.72 22.72
CA GLY A 227 -20.56 8.55 22.93
C GLY A 227 -22.04 8.75 22.57
N ASP A 228 -22.41 9.88 21.96
CA ASP A 228 -23.79 10.17 21.57
C ASP A 228 -24.16 9.49 20.24
N ILE A 229 -24.84 8.34 20.34
CA ILE A 229 -25.29 7.55 19.17
C ILE A 229 -26.38 8.25 18.33
N GLN A 230 -27.00 9.32 18.84
CA GLN A 230 -28.05 10.07 18.14
C GLN A 230 -27.48 11.31 17.42
N SER A 231 -26.16 11.45 17.38
CA SER A 231 -25.54 12.62 16.81
C SER A 231 -25.70 12.71 15.29
N GLU A 232 -25.88 13.92 14.77
CA GLU A 232 -26.00 14.12 13.31
C GLU A 232 -24.70 13.81 12.56
N CYS A 233 -23.54 13.93 13.23
CA CYS A 233 -22.21 13.84 12.60
C CYS A 233 -21.48 12.52 12.87
N CYS A 234 -21.98 11.67 13.77
CA CYS A 234 -21.41 10.36 14.07
C CYS A 234 -22.50 9.44 14.64
N ASN A 235 -22.66 8.25 14.05
CA ASN A 235 -23.59 7.25 14.54
C ASN A 235 -23.02 5.82 14.31
N PRO A 236 -23.60 4.79 14.94
CA PRO A 236 -23.13 3.41 14.77
C PRO A 236 -23.04 2.94 13.31
N LEU A 237 -23.99 3.36 12.46
CA LEU A 237 -23.98 3.00 11.04
C LEU A 237 -22.71 3.51 10.34
N LEU A 238 -22.38 4.79 10.55
CA LEU A 238 -21.19 5.40 9.97
C LEU A 238 -19.91 4.77 10.52
N VAL A 239 -19.83 4.53 11.83
CA VAL A 239 -18.66 3.90 12.44
C VAL A 239 -18.45 2.49 11.86
N ASN A 240 -19.46 1.64 11.79
CA ASN A 240 -19.32 0.29 11.23
C ASN A 240 -18.97 0.32 9.73
N SER A 241 -19.49 1.29 8.98
CA SER A 241 -19.11 1.48 7.57
C SER A 241 -17.61 1.81 7.43
N ILE A 242 -17.10 2.72 8.27
CA ILE A 242 -15.67 3.07 8.32
C ILE A 242 -14.83 1.85 8.72
N LEU A 243 -15.22 1.12 9.76
CA LEU A 243 -14.50 -0.07 10.24
C LEU A 243 -14.42 -1.15 9.16
N ALA A 244 -15.51 -1.39 8.43
CA ALA A 244 -15.54 -2.34 7.33
C ALA A 244 -14.52 -1.99 6.24
N LEU A 245 -14.45 -0.71 5.84
CA LEU A 245 -13.49 -0.26 4.84
C LEU A 245 -12.05 -0.26 5.38
N ALA A 246 -11.84 0.13 6.64
CA ALA A 246 -10.53 0.18 7.29
C ALA A 246 -9.84 -1.18 7.35
N CYS A 247 -10.61 -2.27 7.46
CA CYS A 247 -10.10 -3.65 7.45
C CYS A 247 -9.24 -3.95 6.21
N ALA A 248 -9.49 -3.26 5.08
CA ALA A 248 -8.69 -3.35 3.87
C ALA A 248 -7.21 -2.99 4.08
N TYR A 249 -6.85 -2.26 5.13
CA TYR A 249 -5.50 -1.76 5.40
C TYR A 249 -4.80 -2.48 6.58
N SER A 250 -5.46 -3.46 7.20
CA SER A 250 -4.92 -4.21 8.34
C SER A 250 -4.54 -5.64 7.96
N ASP A 251 -3.51 -6.17 8.61
CA ASP A 251 -3.11 -7.58 8.57
C ASP A 251 -3.59 -8.34 9.83
N PHE A 252 -4.36 -7.72 10.73
CA PHE A 252 -4.80 -8.36 11.97
C PHE A 252 -5.75 -9.52 11.68
N PRO A 253 -5.60 -10.69 12.32
CA PRO A 253 -6.49 -11.84 12.11
C PRO A 253 -7.97 -11.51 12.33
N GLU A 254 -8.27 -10.63 13.29
CA GLU A 254 -9.64 -10.27 13.68
C GLU A 254 -10.39 -9.49 12.60
N VAL A 255 -9.70 -8.93 11.61
CA VAL A 255 -10.35 -8.17 10.53
C VAL A 255 -10.99 -9.08 9.47
N PHE A 256 -10.68 -10.38 9.47
CA PHE A 256 -11.22 -11.36 8.54
C PHE A 256 -12.44 -12.06 9.14
N ALA A 257 -13.60 -11.97 8.49
CA ALA A 257 -14.81 -12.64 8.95
C ALA A 257 -14.71 -14.18 8.85
N ILE A 258 -13.95 -14.67 7.88
CA ILE A 258 -13.67 -16.10 7.69
C ILE A 258 -12.14 -16.27 7.79
N PRO A 259 -11.64 -16.91 8.85
CA PRO A 259 -10.20 -17.15 9.01
C PRO A 259 -9.58 -17.82 7.79
N GLY A 260 -8.46 -17.27 7.31
CA GLY A 260 -7.74 -17.76 6.13
C GLY A 260 -8.30 -17.31 4.78
N GLU A 261 -9.52 -16.76 4.73
CA GLU A 261 -10.08 -16.20 3.50
C GLU A 261 -9.74 -14.72 3.36
N MET A 262 -8.72 -14.41 2.55
CA MET A 262 -8.21 -13.05 2.33
C MET A 262 -9.22 -12.07 1.72
N THR A 263 -10.35 -12.54 1.19
CA THR A 263 -11.43 -11.69 0.67
C THR A 263 -12.50 -11.35 1.70
N SER A 264 -12.49 -12.02 2.86
CA SER A 264 -13.52 -11.87 3.90
C SER A 264 -13.29 -10.68 4.85
N TRP A 265 -12.26 -9.86 4.60
CA TRP A 265 -11.94 -8.71 5.45
C TRP A 265 -13.14 -7.75 5.56
N GLY A 266 -13.36 -7.22 6.76
CA GLY A 266 -14.39 -6.21 7.04
C GLY A 266 -15.84 -6.66 6.87
N GLN A 267 -16.11 -7.88 6.41
CA GLN A 267 -17.46 -8.33 6.06
C GLN A 267 -18.41 -8.36 7.26
N HIS A 268 -17.92 -8.68 8.47
CA HIS A 268 -18.73 -8.65 9.69
C HIS A 268 -19.16 -7.22 10.06
N PHE A 269 -18.27 -6.23 9.92
CA PHE A 269 -18.61 -4.82 10.14
C PHE A 269 -19.54 -4.29 9.06
N PHE A 270 -19.36 -4.71 7.80
CA PHE A 270 -20.25 -4.35 6.70
C PHE A 270 -21.65 -4.91 6.92
N THR A 271 -21.76 -6.16 7.36
CA THR A 271 -23.05 -6.80 7.67
C THR A 271 -23.76 -6.07 8.81
N GLU A 272 -23.03 -5.62 9.83
CA GLU A 272 -23.60 -4.80 10.91
C GLU A 272 -24.05 -3.42 10.39
N ALA A 273 -23.29 -2.78 9.50
CA ALA A 273 -23.71 -1.55 8.83
C ALA A 273 -25.00 -1.77 8.00
N GLU A 274 -25.12 -2.86 7.24
CA GLU A 274 -26.35 -3.18 6.50
C GLU A 274 -27.55 -3.38 7.44
N ARG A 275 -27.35 -4.08 8.57
CA ARG A 275 -28.39 -4.28 9.59
C ARG A 275 -28.84 -2.94 10.19
N LEU A 276 -27.89 -2.06 10.53
CA LEU A 276 -28.17 -0.73 11.06
C LEU A 276 -28.89 0.14 10.03
N TRP A 277 -28.44 0.15 8.78
CA TRP A 277 -29.09 0.90 7.70
C TRP A 277 -30.53 0.44 7.47
N SER A 278 -30.78 -0.87 7.55
CA SER A 278 -32.14 -1.41 7.43
C SER A 278 -33.05 -0.95 8.57
N ALA A 279 -32.51 -0.76 9.77
CA ALA A 279 -33.25 -0.31 10.95
C ALA A 279 -33.52 1.21 10.96
N GLU A 280 -32.79 2.00 10.16
CA GLU A 280 -33.00 3.45 10.04
C GLU A 280 -34.29 3.81 9.26
N GLU A 281 -34.91 2.85 8.56
CA GLU A 281 -36.19 3.01 7.84
C GLU A 281 -36.27 4.29 6.96
N GLY A 282 -35.15 4.68 6.34
CA GLY A 282 -35.08 5.84 5.45
C GLY A 282 -34.81 7.18 6.15
N GLN A 283 -34.37 7.18 7.42
CA GLN A 283 -33.91 8.39 8.08
C GLN A 283 -32.78 9.09 7.31
N ASN A 284 -32.98 10.38 7.05
CA ASN A 284 -32.07 11.21 6.28
C ASN A 284 -31.16 12.03 7.21
N SER A 285 -30.23 11.39 7.92
CA SER A 285 -29.19 12.05 8.74
C SER A 285 -27.90 12.28 7.94
N LEU A 286 -27.06 13.24 8.38
CA LEU A 286 -25.77 13.49 7.71
C LEU A 286 -24.83 12.27 7.82
N ALA A 287 -24.77 11.66 9.01
CA ALA A 287 -24.02 10.43 9.23
C ALA A 287 -24.50 9.26 8.34
N ASN A 288 -25.81 9.10 8.10
CA ASN A 288 -26.34 8.07 7.20
C ASN A 288 -25.91 8.29 5.74
N ILE A 289 -25.95 9.54 5.26
CA ILE A 289 -25.44 9.91 3.93
C ILE A 289 -23.97 9.54 3.79
N GLN A 290 -23.15 9.92 4.77
CA GLN A 290 -21.72 9.62 4.78
C GLN A 290 -21.47 8.11 4.86
N ALA A 291 -22.25 7.38 5.66
CA ALA A 291 -22.15 5.93 5.79
C ALA A 291 -22.41 5.21 4.47
N LEU A 292 -23.49 5.55 3.76
CA LEU A 292 -23.78 4.98 2.45
C LEU A 292 -22.67 5.26 1.43
N ALA A 293 -22.07 6.45 1.48
CA ALA A 293 -20.90 6.75 0.65
C ALA A 293 -19.72 5.81 0.99
N VAL A 294 -19.39 5.61 2.27
CA VAL A 294 -18.34 4.65 2.68
C VAL A 294 -18.67 3.21 2.30
N MET A 295 -19.93 2.77 2.52
CA MET A 295 -20.40 1.45 2.16
C MET A 295 -20.24 1.18 0.66
N SER A 296 -20.49 2.19 -0.19
CA SER A 296 -20.26 2.07 -1.63
C SER A 296 -18.79 1.77 -1.96
N PHE A 297 -17.84 2.33 -1.21
CA PHE A 297 -16.41 2.06 -1.40
C PHE A 297 -16.04 0.64 -1.01
N PHE A 298 -16.61 0.12 0.08
CA PHE A 298 -16.44 -1.28 0.45
C PHE A 298 -16.95 -2.20 -0.68
N LEU A 299 -18.15 -1.94 -1.19
CA LEU A 299 -18.74 -2.70 -2.30
C LEU A 299 -17.88 -2.65 -3.57
N LYS A 300 -17.27 -1.49 -3.86
CA LYS A 300 -16.33 -1.33 -4.99
C LYS A 300 -15.13 -2.27 -4.84
N LEU A 301 -14.50 -2.32 -3.67
CA LEU A 301 -13.34 -3.18 -3.41
C LEU A 301 -13.68 -4.68 -3.42
N GLN A 302 -14.94 -5.02 -3.15
CA GLN A 302 -15.49 -6.36 -3.27
C GLN A 302 -15.91 -6.72 -4.72
N GLY A 303 -15.70 -5.83 -5.69
CA GLY A 303 -16.05 -6.05 -7.11
C GLY A 303 -17.56 -6.03 -7.39
N LYS A 304 -18.37 -5.45 -6.50
CA LYS A 304 -19.82 -5.35 -6.63
C LYS A 304 -20.22 -4.00 -7.25
N ASP A 305 -19.75 -3.72 -8.46
CA ASP A 305 -19.87 -2.40 -9.12
C ASP A 305 -21.30 -1.85 -9.21
N ASN A 306 -22.28 -2.69 -9.61
CA ASN A 306 -23.68 -2.27 -9.70
C ASN A 306 -24.25 -1.87 -8.33
N LEU A 307 -23.93 -2.65 -7.28
CA LEU A 307 -24.38 -2.34 -5.92
C LEU A 307 -23.66 -1.09 -5.39
N CYS A 308 -22.35 -0.95 -5.64
CA CYS A 308 -21.60 0.26 -5.34
C CYS A 308 -22.30 1.50 -5.93
N TRP A 309 -22.64 1.48 -7.23
CA TRP A 309 -23.33 2.59 -7.87
C TRP A 309 -24.71 2.88 -7.24
N LEU A 310 -25.53 1.85 -7.02
CA LEU A 310 -26.86 2.01 -6.42
C LEU A 310 -26.79 2.61 -5.01
N THR A 311 -25.92 2.06 -4.15
CA THR A 311 -25.72 2.55 -2.77
C THR A 311 -25.20 3.99 -2.78
N PHE A 312 -24.24 4.31 -3.65
CA PHE A 312 -23.74 5.68 -3.77
C PHE A 312 -24.81 6.66 -4.26
N ARG A 313 -25.63 6.27 -5.25
CA ARG A 313 -26.75 7.09 -5.73
C ARG A 313 -27.80 7.31 -4.66
N GLN A 314 -28.02 6.35 -3.77
CA GLN A 314 -28.88 6.53 -2.60
C GLN A 314 -28.32 7.61 -1.65
N ALA A 315 -27.01 7.61 -1.39
CA ALA A 315 -26.35 8.68 -0.60
C ALA A 315 -26.55 10.06 -1.25
N VAL A 316 -26.34 10.15 -2.58
CA VAL A 316 -26.53 11.39 -3.35
C VAL A 316 -27.99 11.86 -3.30
N GLN A 317 -28.95 10.93 -3.41
CA GLN A 317 -30.38 11.26 -3.34
C GLN A 317 -30.75 11.82 -1.96
N LEU A 318 -30.35 11.16 -0.88
CA LEU A 318 -30.59 11.65 0.49
C LEU A 318 -29.94 13.02 0.71
N ALA A 319 -28.74 13.25 0.19
CA ALA A 319 -28.07 14.55 0.23
C ALA A 319 -28.83 15.64 -0.56
N ARG A 320 -29.42 15.30 -1.71
CA ARG A 320 -30.30 16.21 -2.48
C ARG A 320 -31.57 16.54 -1.70
N ASP A 321 -32.21 15.53 -1.11
CA ASP A 321 -33.43 15.68 -0.32
C ASP A 321 -33.20 16.49 0.96
N ARG A 322 -32.00 16.36 1.56
CA ARG A 322 -31.54 17.19 2.69
C ARG A 322 -31.09 18.59 2.27
N GLY A 323 -31.05 18.87 0.96
CA GLY A 323 -30.73 20.18 0.40
C GLY A 323 -29.24 20.55 0.45
N LEU A 324 -28.32 19.58 0.59
CA LEU A 324 -26.89 19.85 0.78
C LEU A 324 -26.24 20.61 -0.39
N PHE A 325 -26.70 20.37 -1.62
CA PHE A 325 -26.20 21.04 -2.83
C PHE A 325 -26.75 22.46 -3.03
N HIS A 326 -27.71 22.88 -2.20
CA HIS A 326 -28.27 24.23 -2.25
C HIS A 326 -27.52 25.18 -1.33
N GLY A 327 -27.40 26.44 -1.74
CA GLY A 327 -26.71 27.44 -0.93
C GLY A 327 -27.45 27.80 0.37
N PRO A 328 -26.77 28.43 1.35
CA PRO A 328 -27.34 28.86 2.63
C PRO A 328 -28.55 29.81 2.52
N GLY A 329 -28.74 30.44 1.37
CA GLY A 329 -29.87 31.34 1.08
C GLY A 329 -31.11 30.67 0.48
N SER A 330 -31.11 29.35 0.28
CA SER A 330 -32.28 28.62 -0.23
C SER A 330 -33.32 28.37 0.87
N ARG A 331 -34.61 28.49 0.53
CA ARG A 331 -35.74 28.17 1.45
C ARG A 331 -35.86 26.68 1.78
N HIS A 332 -35.04 25.82 1.16
CA HIS A 332 -35.07 24.36 1.35
C HIS A 332 -34.51 23.92 2.70
N ARG A 333 -33.84 24.80 3.47
CA ARG A 333 -33.34 24.48 4.80
C ARG A 333 -33.32 25.71 5.70
N ASN A 334 -33.53 25.50 6.99
CA ASN A 334 -33.04 26.42 8.01
C ASN A 334 -31.53 26.17 8.23
N TRP A 335 -30.66 26.42 7.24
CA TRP A 335 -29.19 26.40 7.44
C TRP A 335 -28.78 27.23 8.66
N ARG A 336 -29.58 28.25 9.00
CA ARG A 336 -29.47 29.10 10.20
C ARG A 336 -29.68 28.39 11.54
N GLN A 337 -30.31 27.22 11.57
CA GLN A 337 -30.60 26.47 12.80
C GLN A 337 -29.58 25.36 13.08
N MET A 338 -28.63 25.12 12.18
CA MET A 338 -27.60 24.12 12.37
C MET A 338 -26.52 24.58 13.35
N SER A 339 -25.90 23.62 14.03
CA SER A 339 -24.62 23.87 14.69
C SER A 339 -23.53 24.17 13.65
N ASN A 340 -22.49 24.87 14.09
CA ASN A 340 -21.32 25.15 13.25
C ASN A 340 -20.66 23.85 12.76
N ASP A 341 -20.57 22.84 13.63
CA ASP A 341 -20.02 21.52 13.30
C ASP A 341 -20.84 20.86 12.18
N ALA A 342 -22.16 20.84 12.30
CA ALA A 342 -23.00 20.26 11.27
C ALA A 342 -22.89 21.01 9.93
N LEU A 343 -22.67 22.34 9.95
CA LEU A 343 -22.48 23.17 8.75
C LEU A 343 -21.16 22.84 8.05
N GLN A 344 -20.07 22.75 8.81
CA GLN A 344 -18.75 22.38 8.29
C GLN A 344 -18.75 20.93 7.77
N ALA A 345 -19.28 19.98 8.55
CA ALA A 345 -19.41 18.59 8.12
C ALA A 345 -20.30 18.44 6.87
N SER A 346 -21.38 19.21 6.76
CA SER A 346 -22.21 19.25 5.54
C SER A 346 -21.44 19.75 4.33
N THR A 347 -20.56 20.74 4.51
CA THR A 347 -19.73 21.29 3.42
C THR A 347 -18.73 20.24 2.92
N ALA A 348 -18.01 19.58 3.83
CA ALA A 348 -17.11 18.48 3.50
C ALA A 348 -17.85 17.35 2.76
N THR A 349 -19.01 16.94 3.28
CA THR A 349 -19.85 15.90 2.66
C THR A 349 -20.32 16.28 1.27
N THR A 350 -20.73 17.54 1.06
CA THR A 350 -21.22 18.01 -0.23
C THR A 350 -20.13 17.94 -1.30
N TRP A 351 -18.94 18.44 -0.99
CA TRP A 351 -17.81 18.42 -1.93
C TRP A 351 -17.23 17.02 -2.12
N GLY A 352 -17.13 16.22 -1.05
CA GLY A 352 -16.71 14.82 -1.13
C GLY A 352 -17.66 13.99 -2.00
N LEU A 353 -18.97 14.09 -1.80
CA LEU A 353 -19.96 13.43 -2.66
C LEU A 353 -19.88 13.90 -4.11
N PHE A 354 -19.70 15.21 -4.34
CA PHE A 354 -19.56 15.72 -5.70
C PHE A 354 -18.32 15.15 -6.39
N ALA A 355 -17.15 15.21 -5.74
CA ALA A 355 -15.90 14.68 -6.29
C ALA A 355 -16.02 13.19 -6.64
N ILE A 356 -16.52 12.39 -5.69
CA ILE A 356 -16.70 10.95 -5.87
C ILE A 356 -17.76 10.62 -6.94
N ASN A 357 -18.85 11.39 -7.02
CA ASN A 357 -19.86 11.21 -8.06
C ASN A 357 -19.24 11.38 -9.46
N THR A 358 -18.42 12.42 -9.65
CA THR A 358 -17.73 12.62 -10.93
C THR A 358 -16.71 11.52 -11.19
N GLN A 359 -16.07 10.96 -10.17
CA GLN A 359 -15.13 9.86 -10.34
C GLN A 359 -15.84 8.56 -10.76
N LEU A 360 -16.81 8.09 -9.97
CA LEU A 360 -17.53 6.84 -10.23
C LEU A 360 -18.28 6.86 -11.57
N SER A 361 -18.82 8.02 -11.94
CA SER A 361 -19.50 8.21 -13.23
C SER A 361 -18.55 8.06 -14.41
N MET A 362 -17.31 8.56 -14.29
CA MET A 362 -16.28 8.42 -15.32
C MET A 362 -15.87 6.96 -15.50
N GLU A 363 -15.63 6.25 -14.40
CA GLU A 363 -15.19 4.85 -14.39
C GLU A 363 -16.26 3.90 -14.94
N SER A 364 -17.53 4.19 -14.69
CA SER A 364 -18.66 3.34 -15.06
C SER A 364 -19.38 3.78 -16.33
N SER A 365 -18.90 4.85 -16.99
CA SER A 365 -19.59 5.51 -18.12
C SER A 365 -21.05 5.83 -17.82
N ASN A 366 -21.34 6.22 -16.57
CA ASN A 366 -22.67 6.60 -16.11
C ASN A 366 -22.85 8.12 -16.17
N VAL A 367 -24.10 8.57 -16.18
CA VAL A 367 -24.43 10.00 -16.16
C VAL A 367 -24.14 10.59 -14.78
N ALA A 368 -23.27 11.61 -14.74
CA ALA A 368 -22.91 12.35 -13.54
C ALA A 368 -23.95 13.43 -13.17
N ASP A 369 -25.25 13.10 -13.11
CA ASP A 369 -26.32 14.07 -12.84
C ASP A 369 -26.32 14.54 -11.36
N LEU A 370 -25.45 15.51 -11.07
CA LEU A 370 -25.36 16.20 -9.80
C LEU A 370 -24.91 17.65 -10.06
N PRO A 371 -25.70 18.67 -9.65
CA PRO A 371 -25.33 20.06 -9.86
C PRO A 371 -24.08 20.42 -9.07
N LEU A 372 -23.32 21.39 -9.60
CA LEU A 372 -22.17 21.97 -8.91
C LEU A 372 -22.59 22.47 -7.51
N PRO A 373 -21.85 22.11 -6.44
CA PRO A 373 -22.10 22.63 -5.10
C PRO A 373 -22.08 24.16 -5.08
N ARG A 374 -23.12 24.76 -4.48
CA ARG A 374 -23.18 26.23 -4.34
C ARG A 374 -22.36 26.76 -3.16
N VAL A 375 -22.03 25.89 -2.20
CA VAL A 375 -21.18 26.24 -1.06
C VAL A 375 -19.74 26.35 -1.56
N ARG A 376 -19.12 27.53 -1.40
CA ARG A 376 -17.74 27.75 -1.82
C ARG A 376 -16.77 27.34 -0.73
N LEU A 377 -15.70 26.66 -1.13
CA LEU A 377 -14.53 26.47 -0.29
C LEU A 377 -13.63 27.70 -0.44
N TYR A 378 -13.13 28.21 0.67
CA TYR A 378 -12.18 29.32 0.68
C TYR A 378 -10.88 28.86 1.32
N PRO A 379 -9.72 29.27 0.80
CA PRO A 379 -8.46 29.10 1.51
C PRO A 379 -8.55 29.77 2.88
N THR A 380 -8.34 29.01 3.96
CA THR A 380 -8.33 29.55 5.32
C THR A 380 -6.99 30.25 5.61
N SER A 381 -7.04 31.37 6.33
CA SER A 381 -5.83 32.13 6.73
C SER A 381 -4.98 31.40 7.77
N HIS A 382 -5.57 30.43 8.47
CA HIS A 382 -4.92 29.53 9.41
C HIS A 382 -5.10 28.12 8.84
N PRO A 383 -4.03 27.46 8.38
CA PRO A 383 -4.13 26.10 7.87
C PRO A 383 -4.62 25.17 8.99
N ASP A 384 -5.03 23.96 8.60
CA ASP A 384 -5.09 22.81 9.51
C ASP A 384 -3.67 22.41 10.00
N GLU A 385 -2.81 23.36 10.40
CA GLU A 385 -1.48 23.13 10.97
C GLU A 385 -1.55 22.25 12.22
N ASN A 386 -2.72 22.22 12.86
CA ASN A 386 -2.98 21.43 14.06
C ASN A 386 -3.19 19.94 13.77
N ILE A 387 -3.58 19.55 12.55
CA ILE A 387 -3.78 18.14 12.19
C ILE A 387 -2.52 17.64 11.50
N LEU A 388 -1.74 16.85 12.22
CA LEU A 388 -0.53 16.22 11.70
C LEU A 388 -0.87 14.86 11.09
N TRP A 389 -0.31 14.60 9.91
CA TRP A 389 -0.32 13.30 9.26
C TRP A 389 1.01 12.58 9.50
N THR A 390 0.93 11.27 9.72
CA THR A 390 2.07 10.39 9.91
C THR A 390 1.65 8.98 9.49
N PRO A 391 2.53 8.21 8.81
CA PRO A 391 2.22 6.83 8.45
C PRO A 391 1.84 5.96 9.65
N TYR A 392 0.87 5.09 9.44
CA TYR A 392 0.38 4.10 10.39
C TYR A 392 -0.08 2.84 9.63
N PRO A 393 0.28 1.62 10.02
CA PRO A 393 1.01 1.25 11.23
C PRO A 393 2.49 1.64 11.16
N ARG A 394 3.16 1.68 12.32
CA ARG A 394 4.56 2.12 12.41
C ARG A 394 5.55 0.97 12.44
N SER A 395 5.08 -0.27 12.34
CA SER A 395 5.81 -1.54 12.40
C SER A 395 7.35 -1.41 12.23
N ASN A 396 8.05 -1.15 13.36
CA ASN A 396 9.50 -0.95 13.53
C ASN A 396 10.18 0.29 12.89
N HIS A 397 9.43 1.19 12.24
CA HIS A 397 9.90 2.48 11.73
C HIS A 397 9.62 3.60 12.74
N MET A 398 10.55 3.77 13.70
CA MET A 398 10.47 4.82 14.73
C MET A 398 10.66 6.25 14.18
N ASP A 399 11.19 6.37 12.96
CA ASP A 399 11.68 7.64 12.38
C ASP A 399 10.67 8.36 11.48
N TYR A 400 9.40 7.93 11.44
CA TYR A 400 8.40 8.62 10.63
C TYR A 400 8.14 10.05 11.12
N GLU A 401 8.56 11.01 10.32
CA GLU A 401 8.31 12.43 10.56
C GLU A 401 6.81 12.74 10.50
N ARG A 402 6.34 13.57 11.44
CA ARG A 402 4.98 14.11 11.40
C ARG A 402 4.96 15.32 10.46
N LYS A 403 4.09 15.28 9.47
CA LYS A 403 3.92 16.34 8.47
C LYS A 403 2.55 17.00 8.63
N PRO A 404 2.34 18.25 8.21
CA PRO A 404 0.99 18.82 8.11
C PRO A 404 0.09 17.95 7.22
N SER A 405 -1.16 17.71 7.64
CA SER A 405 -2.08 16.84 6.89
C SER A 405 -2.62 17.48 5.61
N LEU A 406 -2.67 18.81 5.55
CA LEU A 406 -3.12 19.58 4.37
C LEU A 406 -4.52 19.16 3.87
N LEU A 407 -5.40 18.70 4.75
CA LEU A 407 -6.73 18.18 4.39
C LEU A 407 -7.57 19.24 3.66
N HIS A 408 -7.74 20.43 4.23
CA HIS A 408 -8.51 21.49 3.60
C HIS A 408 -7.94 21.97 2.26
N TYR A 409 -6.60 22.09 2.16
CA TYR A 409 -5.94 22.44 0.90
C TYR A 409 -6.16 21.39 -0.19
N THR A 410 -6.08 20.11 0.18
CA THR A 410 -6.30 19.02 -0.76
C THR A 410 -7.77 18.88 -1.14
N MET A 411 -8.71 19.21 -0.25
CA MET A 411 -10.13 19.31 -0.57
C MET A 411 -10.41 20.39 -1.62
N ILE A 412 -9.82 21.59 -1.46
CA ILE A 412 -9.95 22.68 -2.44
C ILE A 412 -9.40 22.24 -3.80
N GLY A 413 -8.18 21.66 -3.82
CA GLY A 413 -7.57 21.18 -5.06
C GLY A 413 -8.43 20.10 -5.75
N MET A 414 -9.02 19.19 -4.98
CA MET A 414 -9.89 18.13 -5.51
C MET A 414 -11.24 18.68 -6.00
N ALA A 415 -11.79 19.69 -5.32
CA ALA A 415 -12.98 20.40 -5.76
C ALA A 415 -12.76 21.05 -7.14
N ASP A 416 -11.68 21.81 -7.30
CA ASP A 416 -11.30 22.45 -8.55
C ASP A 416 -11.10 21.42 -9.69
N LEU A 417 -10.41 20.31 -9.41
CA LEU A 417 -10.26 19.21 -10.38
C LEU A 417 -11.60 18.59 -10.75
N SER A 418 -12.51 18.43 -9.79
CA SER A 418 -13.84 17.85 -10.04
C SER A 418 -14.68 18.74 -10.96
N GLU A 419 -14.54 20.07 -10.87
CA GLU A 419 -15.18 20.99 -11.82
C GLU A 419 -14.65 20.84 -13.25
N ILE A 420 -13.35 20.57 -13.42
CA ILE A 420 -12.76 20.26 -14.73
C ILE A 420 -13.25 18.88 -15.20
N ASN A 421 -13.32 17.90 -14.30
CA ASN A 421 -13.75 16.53 -14.60
C ASN A 421 -15.18 16.49 -15.17
N VAL A 422 -16.12 17.27 -14.62
CA VAL A 422 -17.48 17.36 -15.17
C VAL A 422 -17.47 17.82 -16.62
N GLN A 423 -16.59 18.75 -16.97
CA GLN A 423 -16.49 19.28 -18.34
C GLN A 423 -15.81 18.28 -19.28
N ILE A 424 -14.86 17.49 -18.76
CA ILE A 424 -14.33 16.33 -19.49
C ILE A 424 -15.47 15.34 -19.74
N GLN A 425 -16.25 14.96 -18.73
CA GLN A 425 -17.38 14.02 -18.88
C GLN A 425 -18.41 14.49 -19.90
N ASP A 426 -18.83 15.75 -19.83
CA ASP A 426 -19.75 16.37 -20.79
C ASP A 426 -19.20 16.33 -22.22
N LEU A 427 -17.90 16.57 -22.39
CA LEU A 427 -17.26 16.41 -23.70
C LEU A 427 -17.28 14.96 -24.17
N LEU A 428 -16.84 14.02 -23.32
CA LEU A 428 -16.64 12.62 -23.71
C LEU A 428 -17.97 11.86 -23.93
N PHE A 429 -18.98 12.10 -23.10
CA PHE A 429 -20.19 11.28 -23.08
C PHE A 429 -21.40 11.91 -23.76
N GLU A 430 -21.42 13.23 -23.93
CA GLU A 430 -22.55 13.91 -24.59
C GLU A 430 -22.11 14.53 -25.93
N LYS A 431 -21.09 15.40 -25.91
CA LYS A 431 -20.78 16.24 -27.08
C LYS A 431 -19.96 15.55 -28.17
N ALA A 432 -19.10 14.60 -27.83
CA ALA A 432 -18.14 14.02 -28.77
C ALA A 432 -18.77 13.43 -30.05
N TYR A 433 -20.00 12.92 -29.96
CA TYR A 433 -20.70 12.31 -31.08
C TYR A 433 -21.13 13.32 -32.15
N ASP A 434 -21.29 14.59 -31.78
CA ASP A 434 -21.73 15.66 -32.66
C ASP A 434 -20.58 16.49 -33.27
N LEU A 435 -19.34 16.25 -32.83
CA LEU A 435 -18.16 17.04 -33.20
C LEU A 435 -17.31 16.36 -34.28
N SER A 436 -16.68 17.17 -35.14
CA SER A 436 -15.57 16.72 -35.98
C SER A 436 -14.34 16.34 -35.13
N VAL A 437 -13.37 15.64 -35.70
CA VAL A 437 -12.13 15.29 -34.98
C VAL A 437 -11.33 16.54 -34.61
N GLU A 438 -11.32 17.56 -35.47
CA GLU A 438 -10.66 18.84 -35.20
C GLU A 438 -11.36 19.64 -34.10
N GLU A 439 -12.69 19.66 -34.09
CA GLU A 439 -13.48 20.31 -33.04
C GLU A 439 -13.32 19.61 -31.69
N LEU A 440 -13.38 18.28 -31.70
CA LEU A 440 -13.14 17.45 -30.51
C LEU A 440 -11.72 17.66 -29.97
N TRP A 441 -10.73 17.73 -30.86
CA TRP A 441 -9.35 18.06 -30.48
C TRP A 441 -9.22 19.44 -29.87
N GLY A 442 -9.81 20.46 -30.48
CA GLY A 442 -9.79 21.82 -29.93
C GLY A 442 -10.40 21.89 -28.53
N ALA A 443 -11.51 21.17 -28.31
CA ALA A 443 -12.15 21.08 -27.00
C ALA A 443 -11.29 20.33 -25.97
N ALA A 444 -10.68 19.20 -26.36
CA ALA A 444 -9.78 18.44 -25.51
C ALA A 444 -8.50 19.22 -25.16
N GLU A 445 -7.90 19.93 -26.12
CA GLU A 445 -6.71 20.76 -25.90
C GLU A 445 -7.01 21.93 -24.95
N ALA A 446 -8.20 22.52 -25.02
CA ALA A 446 -8.64 23.54 -24.08
C ALA A 446 -8.76 22.99 -22.64
N LEU A 447 -9.32 21.79 -22.47
CA LEU A 447 -9.41 21.12 -21.16
C LEU A 447 -8.04 20.70 -20.63
N TYR A 448 -7.18 20.15 -21.48
CA TYR A 448 -5.79 19.83 -21.13
C TYR A 448 -5.01 21.07 -20.69
N THR A 449 -5.18 22.20 -21.40
CA THR A 449 -4.58 23.49 -21.03
C THR A 449 -5.05 23.93 -19.64
N ARG A 450 -6.32 23.73 -19.31
CA ARG A 450 -6.87 24.03 -17.98
C ARG A 450 -6.30 23.13 -16.88
N LEU A 451 -6.13 21.83 -17.12
CA LEU A 451 -5.43 20.92 -16.19
C LEU A 451 -3.99 21.40 -15.92
N GLY A 452 -3.29 21.86 -16.96
CA GLY A 452 -1.95 22.44 -16.84
C GLY A 452 -1.92 23.77 -16.08
N MET A 453 -2.89 24.65 -16.32
CA MET A 453 -3.05 25.90 -15.57
C MET A 453 -3.36 25.65 -14.10
N TRP A 454 -4.26 24.71 -13.80
CA TRP A 454 -4.58 24.29 -12.44
C TRP A 454 -3.33 23.80 -11.71
N THR A 455 -2.55 22.91 -12.34
CA THR A 455 -1.31 22.38 -11.73
C THR A 455 -0.32 23.49 -11.39
N ARG A 456 -0.15 24.49 -12.28
CA ARG A 456 0.73 25.64 -12.05
C ARG A 456 0.18 26.65 -11.03
N GLY A 457 -1.13 26.66 -10.81
CA GLY A 457 -1.81 27.53 -9.86
C GLY A 457 -1.88 26.98 -8.44
N LEU A 458 -1.40 25.75 -8.20
CA LEU A 458 -1.39 25.16 -6.86
C LEU A 458 -0.46 25.94 -5.91
N PRO A 459 -0.84 26.10 -4.63
CA PRO A 459 0.05 26.63 -3.61
C PRO A 459 1.35 25.83 -3.49
N SER A 460 2.44 26.49 -3.09
CA SER A 460 3.77 25.85 -2.97
C SER A 460 3.77 24.65 -2.03
N VAL A 461 2.93 24.65 -0.98
CA VAL A 461 2.79 23.52 -0.03
C VAL A 461 2.25 22.24 -0.68
N LEU A 462 1.64 22.34 -1.86
CA LEU A 462 1.15 21.21 -2.67
C LEU A 462 2.08 20.90 -3.86
N SER A 463 3.27 21.51 -3.91
CA SER A 463 4.24 21.27 -4.98
C SER A 463 4.72 19.81 -4.99
N PRO A 464 5.01 19.24 -6.17
CA PRO A 464 5.69 17.94 -6.25
C PRO A 464 7.09 17.93 -5.63
N ASP A 465 7.72 19.10 -5.45
CA ASP A 465 9.07 19.24 -4.90
C ASP A 465 9.12 19.12 -3.36
N GLU A 466 7.98 19.28 -2.69
CA GLU A 466 7.87 19.12 -1.24
C GLU A 466 7.83 17.63 -0.85
N PRO A 467 8.20 17.26 0.40
CA PRO A 467 8.10 15.89 0.90
C PRO A 467 6.69 15.30 0.77
N GLN A 468 6.50 14.45 -0.23
CA GLN A 468 5.18 13.96 -0.64
C GLN A 468 4.44 13.19 0.46
N ILE A 469 3.20 13.61 0.76
CA ILE A 469 2.20 12.84 1.51
C ILE A 469 1.14 12.30 0.55
N PRO A 470 0.48 11.16 0.85
CA PRO A 470 -0.35 10.45 -0.13
C PRO A 470 -1.46 11.28 -0.76
N GLN A 471 -2.13 12.13 0.01
CA GLN A 471 -3.21 13.02 -0.44
C GLN A 471 -2.73 14.12 -1.40
N VAL A 472 -1.50 14.62 -1.24
CA VAL A 472 -0.91 15.58 -2.18
C VAL A 472 -0.50 14.87 -3.46
N SER A 473 0.15 13.70 -3.36
CA SER A 473 0.48 12.89 -4.52
C SER A 473 -0.78 12.48 -5.30
N PHE A 474 -1.88 12.19 -4.60
CA PHE A 474 -3.14 11.84 -5.25
C PHE A 474 -3.68 12.95 -6.14
N LEU A 475 -3.61 14.22 -5.71
CA LEU A 475 -4.06 15.35 -6.53
C LEU A 475 -3.33 15.38 -7.88
N HIS A 476 -2.01 15.20 -7.86
CA HIS A 476 -1.20 15.16 -9.07
C HIS A 476 -1.51 13.92 -9.91
N ILE A 477 -1.57 12.74 -9.29
CA ILE A 477 -1.96 11.48 -9.95
C ILE A 477 -3.32 11.64 -10.63
N ARG A 478 -4.30 12.23 -9.94
CA ARG A 478 -5.67 12.40 -10.43
C ARG A 478 -5.72 13.34 -11.64
N CYS A 479 -4.99 14.45 -11.61
CA CYS A 479 -4.86 15.36 -12.74
C CYS A 479 -4.25 14.65 -13.98
N ARG A 480 -3.22 13.82 -13.79
CA ARG A 480 -2.61 13.03 -14.88
C ARG A 480 -3.53 11.91 -15.36
N HIS A 481 -4.30 11.30 -14.47
CA HIS A 481 -5.29 10.30 -14.83
C HIS A 481 -6.39 10.88 -15.71
N MET A 482 -6.89 12.08 -15.41
CA MET A 482 -7.84 12.79 -16.28
C MET A 482 -7.24 13.07 -17.67
N THR A 483 -5.95 13.36 -17.76
CA THR A 483 -5.24 13.51 -19.04
C THR A 483 -5.24 12.19 -19.83
N ILE A 484 -4.93 11.07 -19.18
CA ILE A 484 -4.99 9.75 -19.81
C ILE A 484 -6.39 9.46 -20.34
N LEU A 485 -7.44 9.64 -19.51
CA LEU A 485 -8.82 9.34 -19.89
C LEU A 485 -9.29 10.19 -21.07
N LEU A 486 -8.99 11.49 -21.04
CA LEU A 486 -9.34 12.42 -22.12
C LEU A 486 -8.73 11.97 -23.45
N PHE A 487 -7.42 11.70 -23.47
CA PHE A 487 -6.73 11.34 -24.71
C PHE A 487 -6.88 9.86 -25.10
N ASP A 488 -7.30 8.99 -24.18
CA ASP A 488 -7.67 7.60 -24.49
C ASP A 488 -8.96 7.54 -25.27
N PHE A 489 -9.97 8.27 -24.79
CA PHE A 489 -11.21 8.44 -25.53
C PHE A 489 -10.95 8.99 -26.94
N MET A 490 -10.15 10.06 -27.04
CA MET A 490 -9.80 10.64 -28.34
C MET A 490 -9.11 9.65 -29.28
N SER A 491 -8.14 8.89 -28.79
CA SER A 491 -7.41 7.90 -29.58
C SER A 491 -8.34 6.78 -30.06
N ASN A 492 -9.28 6.36 -29.22
CA ASN A 492 -10.30 5.38 -29.57
C ASN A 492 -11.27 5.92 -30.64
N GLU A 493 -11.76 7.15 -30.50
CA GLU A 493 -12.62 7.82 -31.49
C GLU A 493 -11.94 7.95 -32.85
N MET A 494 -10.69 8.44 -32.89
CA MET A 494 -9.91 8.52 -34.14
C MET A 494 -9.72 7.14 -34.79
N THR A 495 -9.53 6.09 -33.98
CA THR A 495 -9.42 4.72 -34.48
C THR A 495 -10.74 4.22 -35.07
N LEU A 496 -11.87 4.48 -34.40
CA LEU A 496 -13.21 4.12 -34.89
C LEU A 496 -13.56 4.83 -36.19
N ARG A 497 -13.18 6.10 -36.33
CA ARG A 497 -13.37 6.92 -37.54
C ARG A 497 -12.36 6.61 -38.65
N ARG A 498 -11.40 5.72 -38.41
CA ARG A 498 -10.30 5.33 -39.33
C ARG A 498 -9.36 6.49 -39.68
N GLU A 499 -9.14 7.38 -38.72
CA GLU A 499 -8.30 8.57 -38.83
C GLU A 499 -7.02 8.45 -37.99
N SER A 500 -6.56 7.22 -37.69
CA SER A 500 -5.34 6.97 -36.92
C SER A 500 -4.05 7.55 -37.53
N HIS A 501 -4.09 7.99 -38.80
CA HIS A 501 -2.97 8.66 -39.47
C HIS A 501 -2.91 10.18 -39.19
N HIS A 502 -3.91 10.74 -38.49
CA HIS A 502 -3.94 12.16 -38.18
C HIS A 502 -2.79 12.52 -37.22
N PRO A 503 -2.07 13.65 -37.41
CA PRO A 503 -0.94 14.03 -36.54
C PRO A 503 -1.33 14.20 -35.06
N GLN A 504 -2.61 14.46 -34.80
CA GLN A 504 -3.16 14.53 -33.44
C GLN A 504 -3.18 13.18 -32.74
N PHE A 505 -3.25 12.06 -33.45
CA PHE A 505 -3.23 10.72 -32.87
C PHE A 505 -1.91 10.44 -32.15
N GLU A 506 -0.78 10.69 -32.81
CA GLU A 506 0.55 10.56 -32.21
C GLU A 506 0.73 11.52 -31.01
N ARG A 507 0.18 12.74 -31.12
CA ARG A 507 0.21 13.71 -30.02
C ARG A 507 -0.62 13.24 -28.83
N ALA A 508 -1.80 12.68 -29.04
CA ALA A 508 -2.63 12.09 -27.98
C ALA A 508 -1.86 10.99 -27.25
N GLN A 509 -1.28 10.04 -28.00
CA GLN A 509 -0.48 8.95 -27.43
C GLN A 509 0.72 9.47 -26.62
N SER A 510 1.46 10.45 -27.16
CA SER A 510 2.58 11.07 -26.44
C SER A 510 2.14 11.68 -25.10
N LEU A 511 0.98 12.36 -25.06
CA LEU A 511 0.44 12.95 -23.83
C LEU A 511 0.03 11.87 -22.82
N GLN A 512 -0.58 10.78 -23.28
CA GLN A 512 -0.93 9.63 -22.43
C GLN A 512 0.31 8.96 -21.84
N PHE A 513 1.33 8.68 -22.65
CA PHE A 513 2.56 8.01 -22.19
C PHE A 513 3.33 8.90 -21.22
N GLN A 514 3.35 10.21 -21.45
CA GLN A 514 3.90 11.15 -20.48
C GLN A 514 3.14 11.09 -19.15
N ALA A 515 1.82 11.24 -19.17
CA ALA A 515 1.00 11.21 -17.96
C ALA A 515 1.12 9.88 -17.19
N ALA A 516 1.16 8.75 -17.89
CA ALA A 516 1.32 7.42 -17.29
C ALA A 516 2.68 7.24 -16.60
N ARG A 517 3.77 7.74 -17.22
CA ARG A 517 5.11 7.74 -16.59
C ARG A 517 5.18 8.65 -15.38
N GLU A 518 4.52 9.80 -15.42
CA GLU A 518 4.42 10.71 -14.27
C GLU A 518 3.65 10.05 -13.10
N ILE A 519 2.55 9.34 -13.37
CA ILE A 519 1.84 8.56 -12.36
C ILE A 519 2.75 7.49 -11.76
N ALA A 520 3.44 6.71 -12.59
CA ALA A 520 4.38 5.70 -12.12
C ALA A 520 5.49 6.29 -11.23
N ASN A 521 5.93 7.52 -11.51
CA ASN A 521 6.90 8.22 -10.66
C ASN A 521 6.33 8.56 -9.28
N PHE A 522 5.10 9.06 -9.18
CA PHE A 522 4.45 9.30 -7.88
C PHE A 522 4.26 8.01 -7.09
N LEU A 523 3.87 6.92 -7.76
CA LEU A 523 3.74 5.60 -7.15
C LEU A 523 5.09 5.09 -6.63
N ARG A 524 6.17 5.26 -7.40
CA ARG A 524 7.52 4.92 -6.94
C ARG A 524 7.90 5.70 -5.67
N ILE A 525 7.65 7.01 -5.64
CA ILE A 525 7.91 7.85 -4.45
C ILE A 525 7.10 7.35 -3.25
N HIS A 526 5.83 6.97 -3.45
CA HIS A 526 5.01 6.37 -2.40
C HIS A 526 5.62 5.07 -1.88
N ARG A 527 6.01 4.14 -2.77
CA ARG A 527 6.61 2.86 -2.38
C ARG A 527 7.91 3.06 -1.60
N GLU A 528 8.77 3.98 -2.05
CA GLU A 528 10.04 4.28 -1.40
C GLU A 528 9.86 4.94 -0.03
N SER A 529 8.78 5.71 0.15
CA SER A 529 8.48 6.41 1.41
C SER A 529 7.70 5.56 2.42
N TYR A 530 6.78 4.71 1.93
CA TYR A 530 5.70 4.13 2.73
C TYR A 530 5.45 2.64 2.50
N SER A 531 6.25 1.98 1.64
CA SER A 531 6.05 0.58 1.21
C SER A 531 4.78 0.34 0.37
N LEU A 532 4.53 -0.92 0.03
CA LEU A 532 3.34 -1.38 -0.71
C LEU A 532 2.28 -2.03 0.20
N ARG A 533 2.49 -2.03 1.53
CA ARG A 533 1.52 -2.63 2.45
C ARG A 533 0.25 -1.79 2.58
N GLN A 534 0.41 -0.48 2.71
CA GLN A 534 -0.69 0.47 2.76
C GLN A 534 -0.62 1.40 1.55
N ILE A 535 -1.56 1.21 0.64
CA ILE A 535 -1.69 2.02 -0.58
C ILE A 535 -3.13 2.54 -0.60
N PRO A 536 -3.35 3.87 -0.69
CA PRO A 536 -4.68 4.42 -0.84
C PRO A 536 -5.40 3.75 -2.02
N ARG A 537 -6.60 3.21 -1.79
CA ARG A 537 -7.36 2.48 -2.82
C ARG A 537 -7.60 3.29 -4.09
N GLN A 538 -7.65 4.62 -3.98
CA GLN A 538 -7.92 5.54 -5.08
C GLN A 538 -6.78 5.56 -6.11
N PHE A 539 -5.61 5.00 -5.77
CA PHE A 539 -4.50 4.87 -6.71
C PHE A 539 -4.74 3.71 -7.70
N LEU A 540 -5.68 2.80 -7.43
CA LEU A 540 -5.93 1.61 -8.25
C LEU A 540 -6.28 1.94 -9.70
N ASP A 541 -7.31 2.76 -9.94
CA ASP A 541 -7.77 3.07 -11.29
C ASP A 541 -6.72 3.85 -12.10
N PRO A 542 -6.07 4.91 -11.57
CA PRO A 542 -4.93 5.55 -12.24
C PRO A 542 -3.80 4.58 -12.59
N THR A 543 -3.49 3.63 -11.71
CA THR A 543 -2.45 2.61 -11.94
C THR A 543 -2.85 1.71 -13.12
N ASN A 544 -4.09 1.22 -13.12
CA ASN A 544 -4.61 0.35 -14.18
C ASN A 544 -4.66 1.07 -15.54
N SER A 545 -5.21 2.28 -15.60
CA SER A 545 -5.26 3.07 -16.84
C SER A 545 -3.85 3.34 -17.38
N SER A 546 -2.91 3.72 -16.50
CA SER A 546 -1.51 3.96 -16.90
C SER A 546 -0.84 2.71 -17.44
N ALA A 547 -1.08 1.54 -16.83
CA ALA A 547 -0.51 0.28 -17.30
C ALA A 547 -1.03 -0.09 -18.69
N ILE A 548 -2.35 0.06 -18.92
CA ILE A 548 -2.97 -0.19 -20.24
C ILE A 548 -2.41 0.77 -21.29
N SER A 549 -2.28 2.06 -20.98
CA SER A 549 -1.74 3.05 -21.91
C SER A 549 -0.29 2.73 -22.31
N LEU A 550 0.57 2.30 -21.37
CA LEU A 550 1.97 2.01 -21.67
C LEU A 550 2.20 0.71 -22.44
N LEU A 551 1.19 -0.17 -22.58
CA LEU A 551 1.33 -1.43 -23.35
C LEU A 551 1.79 -1.21 -24.80
N THR A 552 1.45 -0.06 -25.38
CA THR A 552 1.83 0.28 -26.76
C THR A 552 3.14 1.08 -26.87
N ASP A 553 3.82 1.34 -25.74
CA ASP A 553 5.07 2.12 -25.68
C ASP A 553 6.20 1.36 -24.97
N LEU A 554 6.08 0.04 -24.85
CA LEU A 554 7.06 -0.80 -24.13
C LEU A 554 8.39 -0.96 -24.85
N ASP A 555 8.61 -0.35 -26.00
CA ASP A 555 9.94 -0.30 -26.63
C ASP A 555 10.84 0.76 -25.99
N VAL A 556 10.24 1.81 -25.39
CA VAL A 556 10.94 2.91 -24.72
C VAL A 556 11.31 2.51 -23.29
N ASP A 557 12.60 2.60 -22.94
CA ASP A 557 13.09 2.13 -21.64
C ASP A 557 12.41 2.81 -20.44
N LYS A 558 12.17 4.13 -20.51
CA LYS A 558 11.42 4.85 -19.47
C LYS A 558 10.00 4.30 -19.27
N SER A 559 9.37 3.84 -20.36
CA SER A 559 8.01 3.29 -20.33
C SER A 559 8.01 1.84 -19.84
N LYS A 560 9.05 1.06 -20.15
CA LYS A 560 9.29 -0.26 -19.52
C LYS A 560 9.43 -0.14 -18.02
N GLU A 561 10.30 0.76 -17.54
CA GLU A 561 10.52 0.99 -16.10
C GLU A 561 9.24 1.40 -15.38
N ALA A 562 8.50 2.36 -15.97
CA ALA A 562 7.21 2.80 -15.45
C ALA A 562 6.19 1.65 -15.42
N PHE A 563 6.11 0.84 -16.48
CA PHE A 563 5.20 -0.30 -16.55
C PHE A 563 5.50 -1.37 -15.49
N VAL A 564 6.79 -1.66 -15.24
CA VAL A 564 7.20 -2.58 -14.16
C VAL A 564 6.71 -2.06 -12.81
N GLU A 565 6.88 -0.76 -12.54
CA GLU A 565 6.41 -0.15 -11.29
C GLU A 565 4.88 -0.24 -11.14
N LEU A 566 4.14 0.05 -12.20
CA LEU A 566 2.68 -0.07 -12.22
C LEU A 566 2.23 -1.52 -11.94
N CYS A 567 2.94 -2.51 -12.50
CA CYS A 567 2.69 -3.93 -12.20
C CYS A 567 2.90 -4.27 -10.72
N ARG A 568 3.91 -3.69 -10.05
CA ARG A 568 4.12 -3.90 -8.60
C ARG A 568 2.91 -3.46 -7.79
N PHE A 569 2.39 -2.28 -8.10
CA PHE A 569 1.19 -1.74 -7.44
C PHE A 569 -0.04 -2.59 -7.72
N LEU A 570 -0.29 -2.97 -8.97
CA LEU A 570 -1.43 -3.83 -9.33
C LEU A 570 -1.36 -5.20 -8.65
N VAL A 571 -0.17 -5.81 -8.57
CA VAL A 571 0.03 -7.06 -7.84
C VAL A 571 -0.23 -6.87 -6.34
N ALA A 572 0.28 -5.79 -5.73
CA ALA A 572 0.01 -5.48 -4.33
C ALA A 572 -1.49 -5.31 -4.06
N PHE A 573 -2.21 -4.54 -4.89
CA PHE A 573 -3.66 -4.40 -4.81
C PHE A 573 -4.40 -5.72 -4.98
N SER A 574 -3.94 -6.59 -5.90
CA SER A 574 -4.58 -7.87 -6.18
C SER A 574 -4.59 -8.83 -4.99
N LYS A 575 -3.71 -8.63 -4.01
CA LYS A 575 -3.70 -9.44 -2.77
C LYS A 575 -4.94 -9.18 -1.91
N ARG A 576 -5.51 -7.98 -1.98
CA ARG A 576 -6.62 -7.54 -1.10
C ARG A 576 -7.92 -7.24 -1.85
N TYR A 577 -7.83 -6.78 -3.11
CA TYR A 577 -8.98 -6.28 -3.88
C TYR A 577 -9.31 -7.19 -5.05
N LEU A 578 -10.58 -7.62 -5.12
CA LEU A 578 -11.10 -8.42 -6.23
C LEU A 578 -10.99 -7.70 -7.60
N PRO A 579 -11.32 -6.39 -7.72
CA PRO A 579 -11.15 -5.66 -8.98
C PRO A 579 -9.72 -5.68 -9.52
N ALA A 580 -8.71 -5.57 -8.65
CA ALA A 580 -7.31 -5.56 -9.08
C ALA A 580 -6.88 -6.89 -9.70
N LYS A 581 -7.39 -8.03 -9.21
CA LYS A 581 -7.20 -9.35 -9.84
C LYS A 581 -7.79 -9.38 -11.26
N ALA A 582 -8.96 -8.79 -11.45
CA ALA A 582 -9.60 -8.71 -12.77
C ALA A 582 -8.84 -7.77 -13.72
N MET A 583 -8.34 -6.64 -13.22
CA MET A 583 -7.53 -5.68 -13.97
C MET A 583 -6.23 -6.30 -14.51
N LEU A 584 -5.50 -7.05 -13.68
CA LEU A 584 -4.30 -7.77 -14.12
C LEU A 584 -4.59 -8.75 -15.26
N LYS A 585 -5.66 -9.56 -15.13
CA LYS A 585 -6.10 -10.47 -16.20
C LYS A 585 -6.47 -9.73 -17.48
N ASN A 586 -7.10 -8.56 -17.36
CA ASN A 586 -7.43 -7.74 -18.52
C ASN A 586 -6.18 -7.20 -19.23
N ILE A 587 -5.17 -6.73 -18.48
CA ILE A 587 -3.89 -6.28 -19.02
C ILE A 587 -3.19 -7.42 -19.78
N GLU A 588 -3.14 -8.63 -19.21
CA GLU A 588 -2.61 -9.82 -19.89
C GLU A 588 -3.38 -10.12 -21.19
N ALA A 589 -4.72 -10.07 -21.14
CA ALA A 589 -5.57 -10.32 -22.30
C ALA A 589 -5.41 -9.24 -23.40
N ILE A 590 -5.17 -7.97 -23.04
CA ILE A 590 -4.90 -6.90 -24.01
C ILE A 590 -3.51 -7.10 -24.63
N ALA A 591 -2.51 -7.43 -23.83
CA ALA A 591 -1.15 -7.68 -24.31
C ALA A 591 -1.10 -8.87 -25.29
N GLN A 592 -1.81 -9.95 -25.00
CA GLN A 592 -1.97 -11.09 -25.91
C GLN A 592 -2.62 -10.69 -27.23
N ARG A 593 -3.72 -9.91 -27.18
CA ARG A 593 -4.42 -9.41 -28.37
C ARG A 593 -3.55 -8.49 -29.23
N LYS A 594 -2.72 -7.66 -28.60
CA LYS A 594 -1.81 -6.72 -29.27
C LYS A 594 -0.44 -7.33 -29.62
N ILE A 595 -0.19 -8.60 -29.26
CA ILE A 595 1.09 -9.30 -29.48
C ILE A 595 2.26 -8.52 -28.85
N VAL A 596 2.05 -8.04 -27.62
CA VAL A 596 3.05 -7.30 -26.84
C VAL A 596 3.70 -8.24 -25.82
N SER A 597 5.03 -8.32 -25.83
CA SER A 597 5.79 -9.04 -24.80
C SER A 597 6.07 -8.16 -23.60
N PHE A 598 5.82 -8.65 -22.39
CA PHE A 598 6.16 -7.94 -21.17
C PHE A 598 7.69 -7.94 -20.90
N PRO A 599 8.22 -6.88 -20.28
CA PRO A 599 9.57 -6.87 -19.73
C PRO A 599 9.76 -8.05 -18.76
N SER A 600 10.96 -8.62 -18.72
CA SER A 600 11.32 -9.74 -17.81
C SER A 600 10.99 -9.42 -16.36
N ASP A 601 11.24 -8.18 -15.95
CA ASP A 601 11.05 -7.74 -14.58
C ASP A 601 9.56 -7.60 -14.24
N ALA A 602 8.72 -7.24 -15.22
CA ALA A 602 7.28 -7.19 -15.05
C ALA A 602 6.70 -8.61 -14.91
N LEU A 603 7.19 -9.56 -15.72
CA LEU A 603 6.80 -10.97 -15.60
C LEU A 603 7.18 -11.53 -14.23
N ALA A 604 8.41 -11.29 -13.76
CA ALA A 604 8.83 -11.71 -12.43
C ALA A 604 7.91 -11.16 -11.34
N VAL A 605 7.55 -9.87 -11.41
CA VAL A 605 6.60 -9.26 -10.47
C VAL A 605 5.22 -9.92 -10.53
N MET A 606 4.70 -10.19 -11.73
CA MET A 606 3.37 -10.77 -11.92
C MET A 606 3.29 -12.25 -11.52
N ASP A 607 4.37 -13.00 -11.68
CA ASP A 607 4.47 -14.41 -11.23
C ASP A 607 4.32 -14.54 -9.70
N HIS A 608 4.61 -13.47 -8.96
CA HIS A 608 4.49 -13.45 -7.51
C HIS A 608 3.09 -13.14 -6.98
N ARG A 609 2.06 -13.04 -7.84
CA ARG A 609 0.67 -12.75 -7.43
C ARG A 609 0.05 -13.77 -6.46
N GLU A 610 0.56 -14.99 -6.45
CA GLU A 610 0.10 -16.09 -5.58
C GLU A 610 0.90 -16.20 -4.25
N LEU A 611 1.99 -15.43 -4.07
CA LEU A 611 2.86 -15.53 -2.89
C LEU A 611 2.39 -14.62 -1.75
N GLU A 612 2.42 -15.15 -0.52
CA GLU A 612 2.07 -14.42 0.71
C GLU A 612 2.86 -13.11 0.85
N SER A 613 2.19 -12.08 1.39
CA SER A 613 2.72 -10.71 1.56
C SER A 613 4.05 -10.64 2.32
N SER A 614 4.32 -11.62 3.19
CA SER A 614 5.54 -11.72 4.01
C SER A 614 6.81 -12.04 3.22
N GLN A 615 6.70 -12.57 2.00
CA GLN A 615 7.85 -12.97 1.17
C GLN A 615 8.30 -11.88 0.18
N TRP A 616 7.67 -10.70 0.22
CA TRP A 616 7.76 -9.68 -0.82
C TRP A 616 8.34 -8.33 -0.34
N LEU A 617 8.69 -8.23 0.94
CA LEU A 617 9.10 -6.97 1.57
C LEU A 617 10.58 -6.65 1.35
#